data_AF-A0A3M6V8G9-F1
#
_entry.id   AF-A0A3M6V8G9-F1
#
_cell.length_a   1.000
_cell.length_b   1.000
_cell.length_c   1.000
_cell.angle_alpha   90.00
_cell.angle_beta   90.00
_cell.angle_gamma   90.00
#
_symmetry.space_group_name_H-M   'P 1'
#
loop_
_entity.id
_entity.type
_entity.pdbx_description
1 polymer ?
#
loop_
_entity_poly.entity_id
_entity_poly.type
_entity_poly.pdbx_seq_one_letter_code
_entity_poly.pdbx_strand_id
1 'polypeptide(L)'
;MLESRFSDINFVVGQEDTVGDQVLDRHLSDLGTSTTSGLFTKSLEEALLAKTASFAVHSLKDMPTTLPDGLVLAAITKRESPEDAAIIHPKHKAKGSQDA
;
A
#
# COMPACT_ATOMS: atom_id res chain seq x y z
N MET A 1 -16.40 -4.50 4.33
CA MET A 1 -16.68 -5.36 3.15
C MET A 1 -16.64 -6.85 3.51
N LEU A 2 -15.58 -7.34 4.15
CA LEU A 2 -15.49 -8.74 4.56
C LEU A 2 -16.40 -9.05 5.76
N GLU A 3 -16.33 -8.25 6.83
CA GLU A 3 -17.22 -8.38 8.01
C GLU A 3 -18.70 -8.40 7.64
N SER A 4 -19.11 -7.53 6.70
CA SER A 4 -20.50 -7.48 6.20
C SER A 4 -20.94 -8.72 5.41
N ARG A 5 -19.98 -9.48 4.84
CA ARG A 5 -20.25 -10.68 4.03
C ARG A 5 -20.07 -11.97 4.82
N PHE A 6 -19.26 -11.94 5.87
CA PHE A 6 -18.88 -13.10 6.68
C PHE A 6 -19.01 -12.73 8.16
N SER A 7 -20.24 -12.68 8.66
CA SER A 7 -20.56 -12.33 10.06
C SER A 7 -19.97 -13.29 11.07
N ASP A 8 -19.73 -14.53 10.66
CA ASP A 8 -19.29 -15.61 11.54
C ASP A 8 -17.76 -15.68 11.67
N ILE A 9 -17.04 -14.83 10.92
CA ILE A 9 -15.57 -14.74 10.95
C ILE A 9 -15.18 -13.48 11.72
N ASN A 10 -14.35 -13.66 12.74
CA ASN A 10 -13.74 -12.55 13.45
C ASN A 10 -12.50 -12.06 12.69
N PHE A 11 -12.44 -10.77 12.37
CA PHE A 11 -11.30 -10.13 11.73
C PHE A 11 -10.50 -9.35 12.78
N VAL A 12 -9.20 -9.58 12.85
CA VAL A 12 -8.28 -8.85 13.73
C VAL A 12 -7.30 -8.10 12.85
N VAL A 13 -7.17 -6.79 13.09
CA VAL A 13 -6.22 -5.95 12.37
C VAL A 13 -4.88 -5.99 13.09
N GLY A 14 -3.85 -6.48 12.40
CA GLY A 14 -2.45 -6.35 12.81
C GLY A 14 -1.78 -5.18 12.09
N GLN A 15 -0.71 -4.65 12.69
CA GLN A 15 0.15 -3.65 12.05
C GLN A 15 1.59 -4.18 12.07
N GLU A 16 2.25 -4.09 10.93
CA GLU A 16 3.67 -4.38 10.75
C GLU A 16 4.34 -3.10 10.26
N ASP A 17 5.39 -2.65 10.94
CA ASP A 17 6.16 -1.49 10.48
C ASP A 17 7.13 -1.94 9.39
N THR A 18 7.16 -1.22 8.26
CA THR A 18 8.05 -1.55 7.14
C THR A 18 9.32 -0.71 7.19
N VAL A 19 10.37 -1.17 6.50
CA VAL A 19 11.62 -0.38 6.37
C VAL A 19 11.33 0.95 5.67
N GLY A 20 10.38 0.98 4.73
CA GLY A 20 9.96 2.21 4.07
C GLY A 20 9.30 3.23 5.00
N ASP A 21 8.64 2.79 6.09
CA ASP A 21 8.05 3.68 7.09
C ASP A 21 9.11 4.30 8.02
N GLN A 22 10.25 3.63 8.18
CA GLN A 22 11.32 4.06 9.08
C GLN A 22 12.32 5.03 8.42
N VAL A 23 12.36 5.10 7.08
CA VAL A 23 13.32 5.94 6.35
C VAL A 23 12.64 7.14 5.74
N LEU A 24 12.61 8.25 6.49
CA LEU A 24 12.02 9.53 6.05
C LEU A 24 13.05 10.51 5.45
N ASP A 25 14.35 10.28 5.69
CA ASP A 25 15.42 11.25 5.42
C ASP A 25 16.20 10.98 4.12
N ARG A 26 15.78 10.01 3.31
CA ARG A 26 16.46 9.64 2.05
C ARG A 26 15.46 9.45 0.92
N HIS A 27 15.86 9.75 -0.30
CA HIS A 27 15.02 9.51 -1.46
C HIS A 27 14.80 8.01 -1.65
N LEU A 28 13.55 7.63 -1.93
CA LEU A 28 13.15 6.26 -2.25
C LEU A 28 13.99 5.63 -3.39
N SER A 29 14.40 6.43 -4.37
CA SER A 29 15.31 6.03 -5.45
C SER A 29 16.66 5.51 -4.96
N ASP A 30 17.14 6.04 -3.84
CA ASP A 30 18.45 5.71 -3.27
C ASP A 30 18.39 4.44 -2.42
N LEU A 31 17.19 4.06 -1.97
CA LEU A 31 16.92 2.83 -1.23
C LEU A 31 16.66 1.65 -2.17
N GLY A 32 16.06 1.90 -3.34
CA GLY A 32 15.73 0.87 -4.34
C GLY A 32 16.92 0.28 -5.12
N THR A 33 18.13 0.84 -5.01
CA THR A 33 19.32 0.36 -5.74
C THR A 33 20.15 -0.69 -4.97
N SER A 34 19.95 -0.85 -3.66
CA SER A 34 20.78 -1.71 -2.80
C SER A 34 20.06 -2.96 -2.26
N THR A 35 18.72 -2.96 -2.24
CA THR A 35 17.94 -4.06 -1.67
C THR A 35 16.79 -4.42 -2.61
N THR A 36 16.76 -5.69 -2.98
CA THR A 36 15.73 -6.39 -3.76
C THR A 36 14.33 -5.86 -3.48
N SER A 37 13.59 -5.58 -4.55
CA SER A 37 12.17 -5.17 -4.61
C SER A 37 11.34 -5.71 -3.44
N GLY A 38 10.88 -4.82 -2.55
CA GLY A 38 10.08 -5.22 -1.38
C GLY A 38 10.12 -4.27 -0.18
N LEU A 39 10.53 -3.00 -0.35
CA LEU A 39 10.76 -2.06 0.76
C LEU A 39 9.54 -1.86 1.66
N PHE A 40 8.34 -1.96 1.09
CA PHE A 40 7.06 -1.80 1.79
C PHE A 40 6.29 -3.11 1.97
N THR A 41 6.71 -4.20 1.34
CA THR A 41 5.95 -5.47 1.35
C THR A 41 6.63 -6.57 2.15
N LYS A 42 7.94 -6.49 2.38
CA LYS A 42 8.73 -7.59 2.95
C LYS A 42 8.25 -8.07 4.34
N SER A 43 7.99 -7.17 5.28
CA SER A 43 7.53 -7.58 6.63
C SER A 43 6.17 -8.27 6.59
N LEU A 44 5.27 -7.79 5.72
CA LEU A 44 3.95 -8.39 5.53
C LEU A 44 4.06 -9.75 4.81
N GLU A 45 4.94 -9.88 3.81
CA GLU A 45 5.24 -11.16 3.15
C GLU A 45 5.80 -12.19 4.14
N GLU A 46 6.72 -11.79 5.01
CA GLU A 46 7.28 -12.63 6.07
C GLU A 46 6.19 -13.11 7.04
N ALA A 47 5.27 -12.23 7.45
CA ALA A 47 4.14 -12.59 8.31
C ALA A 47 3.17 -13.59 7.65
N LEU A 48 2.93 -13.45 6.34
CA LEU A 48 2.10 -14.38 5.58
C LEU A 48 2.78 -15.75 5.43
N LEU A 49 4.06 -15.78 5.10
CA LEU A 49 4.84 -17.02 4.98
C LEU A 49 5.00 -17.75 6.31
N ALA A 50 5.16 -17.00 7.41
CA ALA A 50 5.20 -17.52 8.77
C ALA A 50 3.81 -17.93 9.30
N LYS A 51 2.73 -17.65 8.56
CA LYS A 51 1.33 -17.90 8.95
C LYS A 51 0.91 -17.19 10.24
N THR A 52 1.58 -16.10 10.59
CA THR A 52 1.18 -15.21 11.69
C THR A 52 0.11 -14.21 11.24
N ALA A 53 0.02 -13.95 9.93
CA ALA A 53 -1.09 -13.27 9.27
C ALA A 53 -1.77 -14.19 8.26
N SER A 54 -3.07 -13.96 8.00
CA SER A 54 -3.84 -14.73 7.02
C SER A 54 -3.91 -14.07 5.64
N PHE A 55 -3.93 -12.74 5.60
CA PHE A 55 -3.86 -11.94 4.38
C PHE A 55 -3.29 -10.56 4.70
N ALA A 56 -2.70 -9.90 3.70
CA ALA A 56 -2.21 -8.54 3.79
C ALA A 56 -2.99 -7.63 2.84
N VAL A 57 -3.12 -6.35 3.19
CA VAL A 57 -3.79 -5.34 2.36
C VAL A 57 -2.76 -4.28 1.99
N HIS A 58 -2.63 -4.01 0.69
CA HIS A 58 -1.72 -3.01 0.17
C HIS A 58 -2.39 -2.11 -0.86
N SER A 59 -1.82 -0.92 -1.00
CA SER A 59 -1.97 -0.13 -2.22
C SER A 59 -1.29 -0.87 -3.36
N LEU A 60 -2.03 -1.16 -4.43
CA LEU A 60 -1.51 -1.96 -5.53
C LEU A 60 -0.27 -1.35 -6.22
N LYS A 61 -0.12 -0.02 -6.16
CA LYS A 61 1.04 0.70 -6.71
C LYS A 61 2.37 0.35 -6.02
N ASP A 62 2.30 -0.11 -4.77
CA ASP A 62 3.47 -0.40 -3.94
C ASP A 62 3.84 -1.90 -3.97
N MET A 63 3.06 -2.73 -4.67
CA MET A 63 3.34 -4.15 -4.83
C MET A 63 4.47 -4.38 -5.85
N PRO A 64 5.40 -5.33 -5.58
CA PRO A 64 6.37 -5.74 -6.58
C PRO A 64 5.68 -6.44 -7.76
N THR A 65 6.27 -6.35 -8.94
CA THR A 65 5.77 -7.02 -10.16
C THR A 65 5.94 -8.53 -10.10
N THR A 66 6.92 -9.01 -9.35
CA THR A 66 7.16 -10.42 -9.06
C THR A 66 6.89 -10.66 -7.59
N LEU A 67 5.93 -11.53 -7.29
CA LEU A 67 5.66 -11.97 -5.92
C LEU A 67 6.62 -13.08 -5.51
N PRO A 68 6.99 -13.17 -4.22
CA PRO A 68 7.78 -14.29 -3.73
C PRO A 68 6.98 -15.60 -3.83
N ASP A 69 7.72 -16.71 -3.96
CA ASP A 69 7.13 -18.04 -4.04
C ASP A 69 6.25 -18.33 -2.82
N GLY A 70 5.09 -18.96 -3.06
CA GLY A 70 4.12 -19.29 -2.02
C GLY A 70 3.12 -18.19 -1.70
N LEU A 71 3.27 -16.98 -2.26
CA LEU A 71 2.29 -15.90 -2.16
C LEU A 71 1.61 -15.62 -3.50
N VAL A 72 0.41 -15.06 -3.45
CA VAL A 72 -0.39 -14.71 -4.63
C VAL A 72 -1.18 -13.43 -4.37
N LEU A 73 -1.42 -12.65 -5.43
CA LEU A 73 -2.36 -11.54 -5.39
C LEU A 73 -3.80 -12.10 -5.41
N ALA A 74 -4.36 -12.32 -4.22
CA ALA A 74 -5.64 -13.01 -4.05
C ALA A 74 -6.85 -12.18 -4.49
N ALA A 75 -6.77 -10.84 -4.41
CA ALA A 75 -7.88 -9.95 -4.74
C ALA A 75 -7.39 -8.57 -5.20
N ILE A 76 -8.15 -7.97 -6.11
CA ILE A 76 -8.06 -6.54 -6.46
C ILE A 76 -9.42 -5.94 -6.16
N THR A 77 -9.46 -4.91 -5.31
CA THR A 77 -10.69 -4.23 -4.92
C THR A 77 -11.16 -3.29 -6.03
N LYS A 78 -12.39 -2.77 -5.91
CA LYS A 78 -12.86 -1.70 -6.80
C LYS A 78 -11.90 -0.52 -6.72
N ARG A 79 -11.38 -0.08 -7.87
CA ARG A 79 -10.42 1.02 -7.95
C ARG A 79 -11.09 2.35 -7.61
N GLU A 80 -10.46 3.10 -6.71
CA GLU A 80 -10.79 4.51 -6.48
C GLU A 80 -10.20 5.42 -7.58
N SER A 81 -10.40 6.74 -7.50
CA SER A 81 -9.85 7.67 -8.49
C SER A 81 -8.34 7.44 -8.67
N PRO A 82 -7.86 7.17 -9.89
CA PRO A 82 -6.43 6.98 -10.16
C PRO A 82 -5.69 8.29 -10.46
N GLU A 83 -6.38 9.43 -10.37
CA GLU A 83 -5.86 10.73 -10.80
C GLU A 83 -4.94 11.35 -9.75
N ASP A 84 -3.91 12.05 -10.21
CA ASP A 84 -3.07 12.87 -9.35
C ASP A 84 -3.83 14.12 -8.89
N ALA A 85 -3.59 14.55 -7.65
CA ALA A 85 -4.18 15.75 -7.09
C ALA A 85 -3.13 16.87 -6.93
N ALA A 86 -3.44 18.06 -7.41
CA ALA A 86 -2.65 19.26 -7.14
C ALA A 86 -3.00 19.84 -5.75
N ILE A 87 -2.06 19.76 -4.82
CA ILE A 87 -2.19 20.40 -3.50
C ILE A 87 -1.51 21.77 -3.55
N ILE A 88 -2.30 22.84 -3.49
CA ILE A 88 -1.82 24.21 -3.63
C ILE A 88 -2.08 24.99 -2.35
N HIS A 89 -1.08 25.72 -1.86
CA HIS A 89 -1.22 26.56 -0.68
C HIS A 89 -2.36 27.59 -0.89
N PRO A 90 -3.22 27.86 0.10
CA PRO A 90 -4.37 28.76 -0.04
C PRO A 90 -4.04 30.15 -0.64
N LYS A 91 -2.86 30.68 -0.33
CA LYS A 91 -2.33 31.94 -0.91
C LYS A 91 -2.18 31.96 -2.43
N HIS A 92 -2.12 30.78 -3.07
CA HIS A 92 -2.00 30.61 -4.51
C HIS A 92 -3.29 30.04 -5.13
N LYS A 93 -4.41 30.14 -4.41
CA LYS A 93 -5.72 29.75 -4.94
C LYS A 93 -5.97 30.56 -6.21
N ALA A 94 -5.92 29.91 -7.36
CA ALA A 94 -6.35 30.51 -8.60
C ALA A 94 -7.79 31.01 -8.41
N LYS A 95 -8.08 32.25 -8.82
CA LYS A 95 -9.48 32.67 -8.99
C LYS A 95 -10.06 31.69 -10.00
N GLY A 96 -10.96 30.82 -9.54
CA GLY A 96 -11.48 29.72 -10.34
C GLY A 96 -11.98 30.25 -11.68
N SER A 97 -11.54 29.59 -12.76
CA SER A 97 -12.26 29.63 -14.02
C SER A 97 -13.66 29.09 -13.73
N GLN A 98 -14.66 29.96 -13.74
CA GLN A 98 -16.00 29.52 -14.07
C GLN A 98 -15.94 29.00 -15.51
N ASP A 99 -16.66 27.91 -15.76
CA ASP A 99 -17.01 27.37 -17.08
C ASP A 99 -15.96 26.49 -17.79
N ALA A 100 -16.23 25.17 -17.77
CA ALA A 100 -16.46 24.36 -18.97
C ALA A 100 -17.22 23.08 -18.59
#